data_AF-A0A7W1HQA5-F1
#
_entry.id   AF-A0A7W1HQA5-F1
#
_cell.length_a   1.000
_cell.length_b   1.000
_cell.length_c   1.000
_cell.angle_alpha   90.00
_cell.angle_beta   90.00
_cell.angle_gamma   90.00
#
_symmetry.space_group_name_H-M   'P 1'
#
loop_
_entity.id
_entity.type
_entity.pdbx_description
1 polymer ?
#
loop_
_entity_poly.entity_id
_entity_poly.type
_entity_poly.pdbx_seq_one_letter_code
_entity_poly.pdbx_strand_id
1 'polypeptide(L)'
;MKTFHSLPSPEEMGFSWPAFAKALERLANVESRRREAERTAQELQERIRDENQQDIKRLADAIASGSPDPAPPGLEDLTGELREQQRLAKALEEAEPRAEGELLKVAQANREEWAAEVDAALAKAIKAERAAYEKAMQPLLKARERRQHIESLSRWVRTTPPVFSPPSDATVPATFAQLSEDADRAERQLAELQEREAEEREENERRVAS
;
A
#
# COMPACT_ATOMS: atom_id res chain seq x y z
N MET A 1 7.45 14.35 -5.94
CA MET A 1 6.40 13.87 -5.03
C MET A 1 6.46 12.35 -5.04
N LYS A 2 6.82 11.67 -3.94
CA LYS A 2 7.03 10.20 -3.89
C LYS A 2 5.86 9.46 -3.21
N THR A 3 4.62 9.84 -3.51
CA THR A 3 3.42 9.38 -2.77
C THR A 3 2.78 8.11 -3.35
N PHE A 4 3.21 7.63 -4.53
CA PHE A 4 2.55 6.51 -5.21
C PHE A 4 3.10 5.12 -4.85
N HIS A 5 4.29 5.02 -4.25
CA HIS A 5 4.88 3.73 -3.83
C HIS A 5 4.21 3.07 -2.63
N SER A 6 3.29 3.77 -1.97
CA SER A 6 2.57 3.27 -0.78
C SER A 6 1.08 3.07 -1.04
N LEU A 7 0.63 3.07 -2.30
CA LEU A 7 -0.76 2.75 -2.59
C LEU A 7 -1.00 1.27 -2.30
N PRO A 8 -2.02 0.93 -1.50
CA PRO A 8 -2.33 -0.47 -1.23
C PRO A 8 -2.72 -1.18 -2.53
N SER A 9 -2.29 -2.43 -2.69
CA SER A 9 -2.65 -3.22 -3.86
C SER A 9 -4.12 -3.66 -3.76
N PRO A 10 -4.99 -3.28 -4.70
CA PRO A 10 -6.39 -3.73 -4.69
C PRO A 10 -6.50 -5.26 -4.77
N GLU A 11 -5.55 -5.91 -5.44
CA GLU A 11 -5.51 -7.38 -5.57
C GLU A 11 -5.32 -8.08 -4.22
N GLU A 12 -4.53 -7.50 -3.30
CA GLU A 12 -4.34 -8.05 -1.95
C GLU A 12 -5.63 -8.01 -1.13
N MET A 13 -6.54 -7.10 -1.48
CA MET A 13 -7.87 -6.97 -0.87
C MET A 13 -8.98 -7.70 -1.66
N GLY A 14 -8.62 -8.39 -2.74
CA GLY A 14 -9.55 -9.18 -3.55
C GLY A 14 -10.26 -8.42 -4.67
N PHE A 15 -9.85 -7.18 -4.99
CA PHE A 15 -10.38 -6.40 -6.10
C PHE A 15 -9.56 -6.62 -7.37
N SER A 16 -10.24 -6.79 -8.52
CA SER A 16 -9.58 -6.95 -9.82
C SER A 16 -9.77 -5.68 -10.65
N TRP A 17 -8.77 -4.81 -10.65
CA TRP A 17 -8.76 -3.57 -11.43
C TRP A 17 -7.65 -3.56 -12.48
N PRO A 18 -7.84 -4.25 -13.63
CA PRO A 18 -6.78 -4.41 -14.64
C PRO A 18 -6.24 -3.09 -15.20
N ALA A 19 -7.09 -2.07 -15.31
CA ALA A 19 -6.68 -0.76 -15.78
C ALA A 19 -5.72 -0.07 -14.80
N PHE A 20 -5.99 -0.17 -13.49
CA PHE A 20 -5.12 0.34 -12.44
C PHE A 20 -3.78 -0.42 -12.41
N ALA A 21 -3.84 -1.75 -12.44
CA ALA A 21 -2.65 -2.61 -12.45
C ALA A 21 -1.74 -2.29 -13.66
N LYS A 22 -2.32 -2.16 -14.85
CA LYS A 22 -1.58 -1.81 -16.07
C LYS A 22 -0.95 -0.42 -16.00
N ALA A 23 -1.63 0.57 -15.41
CA ALA A 23 -1.10 1.92 -15.24
C ALA A 23 0.05 1.95 -14.21
N LEU A 24 -0.09 1.21 -13.10
CA LEU A 24 0.98 1.02 -12.13
C LEU A 24 2.19 0.31 -12.73
N GLU A 25 1.98 -0.75 -13.51
CA GLU A 25 3.06 -1.49 -14.19
C GLU A 25 3.85 -0.57 -15.13
N ARG A 26 3.16 0.31 -15.87
CA ARG A 26 3.83 1.31 -16.72
C ARG A 26 4.70 2.27 -15.92
N LEU A 27 4.20 2.80 -14.82
CA LEU A 27 4.97 3.69 -13.94
C LEU A 27 6.19 2.96 -13.38
N ALA A 28 5.99 1.76 -12.83
CA ALA A 28 7.06 0.92 -12.31
C ALA A 28 8.12 0.58 -13.37
N ASN A 29 7.70 0.30 -14.61
CA ASN A 29 8.60 0.04 -15.73
C ASN A 29 9.44 1.27 -16.09
N VAL A 30 8.84 2.47 -16.14
CA VAL A 30 9.58 3.72 -16.40
C VAL A 30 10.61 3.96 -15.31
N GLU A 31 10.24 3.80 -14.05
CA GLU A 31 11.15 3.99 -12.93
C GLU A 31 12.26 2.95 -12.86
N SER A 32 11.95 1.66 -13.06
CA SER A 32 12.95 0.59 -13.06
C SER A 32 13.98 0.85 -14.15
N ARG A 33 13.50 1.13 -15.37
CA ARG A 33 14.39 1.45 -16.50
C ARG A 33 15.21 2.70 -16.27
N ARG A 34 14.67 3.71 -15.56
CA ARG A 34 15.42 4.92 -15.20
C ARG A 34 16.55 4.58 -14.24
N ARG A 35 16.25 3.84 -13.17
CA ARG A 35 17.26 3.41 -12.19
C ARG A 35 18.34 2.54 -12.83
N GLU A 36 17.96 1.66 -13.75
CA GLU A 36 18.90 0.84 -14.53
C GLU A 36 19.80 1.68 -15.44
N ALA A 37 19.23 2.64 -16.17
CA ALA A 37 19.99 3.56 -17.02
C ALA A 37 20.95 4.44 -16.20
N GLU A 38 20.49 4.96 -15.05
CA GLU A 38 21.32 5.74 -14.11
C GLU A 38 22.46 4.90 -13.54
N ARG A 39 22.20 3.65 -13.14
CA ARG A 39 23.23 2.72 -12.65
C ARG A 39 24.26 2.40 -13.74
N THR A 40 23.79 2.06 -14.94
CA THR A 40 24.66 1.74 -16.09
C THR A 40 25.52 2.95 -16.46
N ALA A 41 24.96 4.16 -16.43
CA ALA A 41 25.72 5.39 -16.67
C ALA A 41 26.80 5.61 -15.59
N GLN A 42 26.51 5.33 -14.32
CA GLN A 42 27.50 5.40 -13.24
C GLN A 42 28.63 4.39 -13.44
N GLU A 43 28.31 3.13 -13.76
CA GLU A 43 29.28 2.08 -14.03
C GLU A 43 30.19 2.42 -15.23
N LEU A 44 29.61 2.93 -16.32
CA LEU A 44 30.37 3.39 -17.48
C LEU A 44 31.28 4.58 -17.13
N GLN A 45 30.80 5.51 -16.31
CA GLN A 45 31.59 6.67 -15.88
C GLN A 45 32.78 6.25 -15.03
N GLU A 46 32.62 5.28 -14.13
CA GLU A 46 33.70 4.69 -13.35
C GLU A 46 34.71 3.97 -14.26
N ARG A 47 34.23 3.14 -15.19
CA ARG A 47 35.08 2.43 -16.14
C ARG A 47 35.90 3.37 -17.02
N ILE A 48 35.29 4.42 -17.56
CA ILE A 48 35.98 5.46 -18.34
C ILE A 48 37.07 6.12 -17.49
N ARG A 49 36.79 6.42 -16.22
CA ARG A 49 37.78 7.01 -15.31
C ARG A 49 38.95 6.06 -15.09
N ASP A 50 38.68 4.78 -14.85
CA ASP A 50 39.72 3.77 -14.60
C ASP A 50 40.58 3.52 -15.84
N GLU A 51 39.98 3.39 -17.02
CA GLU A 51 40.69 3.22 -18.29
C GLU A 51 41.57 4.44 -18.61
N ASN A 52 41.08 5.66 -18.37
CA ASN A 52 41.88 6.88 -18.48
C ASN A 52 43.07 6.88 -17.52
N GLN A 53 42.88 6.47 -16.26
CA GLN A 53 43.98 6.40 -15.29
C GLN A 53 45.03 5.35 -15.69
N GLN A 54 44.59 4.21 -16.22
CA GLN A 54 45.49 3.17 -16.71
C GLN A 54 46.24 3.61 -17.97
N ASP A 55 45.60 4.38 -18.85
CA ASP A 55 46.24 4.96 -20.02
C ASP A 55 47.33 5.97 -19.64
N ILE A 56 47.03 6.89 -18.71
CA ILE A 56 48.00 7.84 -18.17
C ILE A 56 49.21 7.10 -17.58
N LYS A 57 48.98 6.01 -16.83
CA LYS A 57 50.07 5.18 -16.28
C LYS A 57 50.91 4.53 -17.38
N ARG A 58 50.28 3.92 -18.39
CA ARG A 58 50.98 3.30 -19.53
C ARG A 58 51.80 4.32 -20.32
N LEU A 59 51.26 5.51 -20.56
CA LEU A 59 51.96 6.61 -21.20
C LEU A 59 53.15 7.08 -20.35
N ALA A 60 52.95 7.26 -19.05
CA ALA A 60 54.04 7.65 -18.14
C ALA A 60 55.19 6.62 -18.14
N ASP A 61 54.87 5.32 -18.12
CA ASP A 61 55.85 4.24 -18.18
C ASP A 61 56.57 4.16 -19.54
N ALA A 62 55.85 4.39 -20.65
CA ALA A 62 56.44 4.44 -21.99
C ALA A 62 57.42 5.61 -22.13
N ILE A 63 57.04 6.79 -21.66
CA ILE A 63 57.90 7.98 -21.61
C ILE A 63 59.13 7.73 -20.74
N ALA A 64 58.95 7.15 -19.55
CA ALA A 64 60.06 6.87 -18.64
C ALA A 64 61.05 5.83 -19.19
N SER A 65 60.56 4.86 -19.97
CA SER A 65 61.38 3.79 -20.56
C SER A 65 61.94 4.13 -21.95
N GLY A 66 61.52 5.24 -22.57
CA GLY A 66 61.89 5.61 -23.94
C GLY A 66 61.27 4.70 -25.01
N SER A 67 60.19 3.99 -24.67
CA SER A 67 59.46 3.11 -25.59
C SER A 67 58.48 3.90 -26.47
N PRO A 68 58.03 3.34 -27.62
CA PRO A 68 56.98 3.96 -28.43
C PRO A 68 55.68 4.13 -27.64
N ASP A 69 54.93 5.19 -27.96
CA ASP A 69 53.64 5.45 -27.30
C ASP A 69 52.66 4.29 -27.47
N PRO A 70 51.97 3.87 -26.40
CA PRO A 70 50.94 2.83 -26.46
C PRO A 70 49.73 3.31 -27.29
N ALA A 71 49.05 2.36 -27.95
CA ALA A 71 47.83 2.66 -28.69
C ALA A 71 46.72 3.17 -27.75
N PRO A 72 45.92 4.16 -28.18
CA PRO A 72 44.88 4.74 -27.33
C PRO A 72 43.79 3.70 -27.02
N PRO A 73 43.25 3.69 -25.79
CA PRO A 73 42.12 2.84 -25.43
C PRO A 73 40.85 3.21 -26.21
N GLY A 74 39.93 2.25 -26.37
CA GLY A 74 38.62 2.41 -27.04
C GLY A 74 37.62 3.26 -26.26
N LEU A 75 38.04 4.40 -25.72
CA LEU A 75 37.22 5.30 -24.89
C LEU A 75 36.10 5.98 -25.67
N GLU A 76 36.24 6.14 -26.99
CA GLU A 76 35.21 6.76 -27.83
C GLU A 76 33.90 5.95 -27.78
N ASP A 77 33.99 4.62 -27.83
CA ASP A 77 32.82 3.74 -27.75
C ASP A 77 32.15 3.85 -26.37
N LEU A 78 32.93 3.78 -25.28
CA LEU A 78 32.41 3.90 -23.91
C LEU A 78 31.77 5.27 -23.64
N THR A 79 32.38 6.35 -24.13
CA THR A 79 31.81 7.70 -23.99
C THR A 79 30.56 7.89 -24.85
N GLY A 80 30.47 7.21 -26.00
CA GLY A 80 29.27 7.10 -26.81
C GLY A 80 28.13 6.43 -26.03
N GLU A 81 28.37 5.24 -25.50
CA GLU A 81 27.41 4.49 -24.67
C GLU A 81 26.96 5.30 -23.44
N LEU A 82 27.88 5.98 -22.76
CA LEU A 82 27.56 6.83 -21.61
C LEU A 82 26.57 7.95 -22.00
N ARG A 83 26.80 8.61 -23.14
CA ARG A 83 25.89 9.67 -23.64
C ARG A 83 24.51 9.11 -23.98
N GLU A 84 24.44 7.92 -24.55
CA GLU A 84 23.18 7.24 -24.84
C GLU A 84 22.40 6.91 -23.56
N GLN A 85 23.07 6.35 -22.55
CA GLN A 85 22.45 6.05 -21.26
C GLN A 85 21.98 7.32 -20.53
N GLN A 86 22.77 8.39 -20.56
CA GLN A 86 22.36 9.68 -19.99
C GLN A 86 21.16 10.29 -20.74
N ARG A 87 21.12 10.18 -22.07
CA ARG A 87 19.98 10.62 -22.87
C ARG A 87 18.72 9.80 -22.54
N LEU A 88 18.88 8.48 -22.39
CA LEU A 88 17.79 7.58 -22.00
C LEU A 88 17.27 7.93 -20.60
N ALA A 89 18.14 8.11 -19.61
CA ALA A 89 17.75 8.48 -18.25
C ALA A 89 16.94 9.78 -18.23
N LYS A 90 17.39 10.82 -18.96
CA LYS A 90 16.65 12.08 -19.11
C LYS A 90 15.29 11.90 -19.79
N ALA A 91 15.23 11.09 -20.85
CA ALA A 91 13.96 10.81 -21.52
C ALA A 91 12.97 10.07 -20.60
N LEU A 92 13.47 9.19 -19.73
CA LEU A 92 12.66 8.48 -18.74
C LEU A 92 12.23 9.39 -17.59
N GLU A 93 13.08 10.32 -17.15
CA GLU A 93 12.73 11.36 -16.18
C GLU A 93 11.60 12.26 -16.70
N GLU A 94 11.60 12.62 -17.99
CA GLU A 94 10.50 13.36 -18.62
C GLU A 94 9.23 12.50 -18.84
N ALA A 95 9.37 11.18 -18.93
CA ALA A 95 8.26 10.25 -19.11
C ALA A 95 7.55 9.89 -17.80
N GLU A 96 8.26 9.90 -16.66
CA GLU A 96 7.75 9.63 -15.31
C GLU A 96 6.47 10.45 -15.00
N PRO A 97 6.44 11.79 -15.12
CA PRO A 97 5.23 12.56 -14.85
C PRO A 97 4.06 12.26 -15.80
N ARG A 98 4.34 11.77 -17.02
CA ARG A 98 3.29 11.34 -17.96
C ARG A 98 2.67 10.02 -17.51
N ALA A 99 3.48 9.07 -17.05
CA ALA A 99 3.01 7.80 -16.50
C ALA A 99 2.21 8.01 -15.20
N GLU A 100 2.66 8.91 -14.32
CA GLU A 100 1.90 9.32 -13.13
C GLU A 100 0.55 9.95 -13.52
N GLY A 101 0.55 10.84 -14.52
CA GLY A 101 -0.67 11.45 -15.05
C GLY A 101 -1.64 10.45 -15.65
N GLU A 102 -1.15 9.39 -16.32
CA GLU A 102 -1.99 8.29 -16.81
C GLU A 102 -2.63 7.52 -15.65
N LEU A 103 -1.88 7.19 -14.61
CA LEU A 103 -2.39 6.51 -13.42
C LEU A 103 -3.50 7.33 -12.75
N LEU A 104 -3.28 8.64 -12.56
CA LEU A 104 -4.27 9.54 -11.98
C LEU A 104 -5.54 9.63 -12.84
N LYS A 105 -5.39 9.71 -14.16
CA LYS A 105 -6.54 9.72 -15.08
C LYS A 105 -7.35 8.44 -15.01
N VAL A 106 -6.67 7.28 -14.98
CA VAL A 106 -7.34 5.98 -14.84
C VAL A 106 -8.07 5.87 -13.50
N ALA A 107 -7.41 6.28 -12.41
CA ALA A 107 -8.04 6.29 -11.09
C ALA A 107 -9.26 7.22 -11.04
N GLN A 108 -9.15 8.42 -11.60
CA GLN A 108 -10.25 9.39 -11.62
C GLN A 108 -11.39 8.93 -12.53
N ALA A 109 -11.09 8.34 -13.68
CA ALA A 109 -12.10 7.86 -14.63
C ALA A 109 -12.95 6.69 -14.09
N ASN A 110 -12.38 5.86 -13.22
CA ASN A 110 -13.07 4.70 -12.65
C ASN A 110 -13.44 4.89 -11.17
N ARG A 111 -13.24 6.10 -10.62
CA ARG A 111 -13.37 6.37 -9.19
C ARG A 111 -14.74 5.97 -8.64
N GLU A 112 -15.80 6.35 -9.34
CA GLU A 112 -17.17 6.09 -8.88
C GLU A 112 -17.52 4.60 -8.87
N GLU A 113 -17.11 3.87 -9.92
CA GLU A 113 -17.35 2.43 -10.04
C GLU A 113 -16.57 1.66 -8.96
N TRP A 114 -15.28 1.97 -8.81
CA TRP A 114 -14.43 1.32 -7.80
C TRP A 114 -14.83 1.70 -6.38
N ALA A 115 -15.27 2.93 -6.12
CA ALA A 115 -15.79 3.33 -4.81
C ALA A 115 -17.02 2.49 -4.45
N ALA A 116 -17.98 2.34 -5.37
CA ALA A 116 -19.17 1.53 -5.13
C ALA A 116 -18.82 0.04 -4.89
N GLU A 117 -17.85 -0.51 -5.61
CA GLU A 117 -17.37 -1.88 -5.41
C GLU A 117 -16.72 -2.06 -4.02
N VAL A 118 -15.85 -1.12 -3.62
CA VAL A 118 -15.19 -1.14 -2.31
C VAL A 118 -16.19 -0.99 -1.17
N ASP A 119 -17.15 -0.08 -1.29
CA ASP A 119 -18.19 0.14 -0.29
C ASP A 119 -19.06 -1.11 -0.10
N ALA A 120 -19.42 -1.77 -1.20
CA ALA A 120 -20.17 -3.03 -1.14
C ALA A 120 -19.38 -4.14 -0.45
N ALA A 121 -18.07 -4.25 -0.75
CA ALA A 121 -17.18 -5.20 -0.09
C ALA A 121 -17.00 -4.88 1.41
N LEU A 122 -16.87 -3.60 1.77
CA LEU A 122 -16.76 -3.15 3.15
C LEU A 122 -18.03 -3.46 3.94
N ALA A 123 -19.21 -3.15 3.40
CA ALA A 123 -20.49 -3.48 4.03
C ALA A 123 -20.63 -5.00 4.28
N LYS A 124 -20.20 -5.83 3.31
CA LYS A 124 -20.17 -7.29 3.46
C LYS A 124 -19.18 -7.75 4.52
N ALA A 125 -18.00 -7.13 4.59
CA ALA A 125 -16.98 -7.44 5.61
C ALA A 125 -17.49 -7.09 7.02
N ILE A 126 -18.08 -5.92 7.22
CA ILE A 126 -18.69 -5.50 8.51
C ILE A 126 -19.77 -6.49 8.94
N LYS A 127 -20.63 -6.92 8.00
CA LYS A 127 -21.67 -7.93 8.30
C LYS A 127 -21.08 -9.28 8.69
N ALA A 128 -20.03 -9.72 8.01
CA ALA A 128 -19.35 -10.97 8.33
C ALA A 128 -18.65 -10.90 9.69
N GLU A 129 -18.03 -9.76 10.02
CA GLU A 129 -17.39 -9.49 11.30
C GLU A 129 -18.41 -9.54 12.45
N ARG A 130 -19.55 -8.86 12.33
CA ARG A 130 -20.66 -8.94 13.32
C ARG A 130 -21.10 -10.37 13.56
N ALA A 131 -21.32 -11.14 12.50
CA ALA A 131 -21.73 -12.53 12.62
C ALA A 131 -20.66 -13.40 13.31
N ALA A 132 -19.37 -13.12 13.06
CA ALA A 132 -18.27 -13.81 13.73
C ALA A 132 -18.21 -13.48 15.23
N TYR A 133 -18.39 -12.20 15.62
CA TYR A 133 -18.45 -11.80 17.03
C TYR A 133 -19.61 -12.45 17.76
N GLU A 134 -20.80 -12.43 17.17
CA GLU A 134 -21.98 -13.06 17.78
C GLU A 134 -21.76 -14.56 18.00
N LYS A 135 -21.21 -15.26 17.00
CA LYS A 135 -20.89 -16.68 17.10
C LYS A 135 -19.83 -16.98 18.16
N ALA A 136 -18.82 -16.12 18.30
CA ALA A 136 -17.75 -16.28 19.29
C ALA A 136 -18.21 -15.96 20.73
N MET A 137 -19.16 -15.03 20.89
CA MET A 137 -19.68 -14.61 22.19
C MET A 137 -20.53 -15.70 22.87
N GLN A 138 -21.35 -16.41 22.10
CA GLN A 138 -22.28 -17.43 22.61
C GLN A 138 -21.63 -18.53 23.49
N PRO A 139 -20.54 -19.22 23.09
CA PRO A 139 -19.92 -20.23 23.94
C PRO A 139 -19.27 -19.65 25.20
N LEU A 140 -18.71 -18.44 25.12
CA LEU A 140 -18.11 -17.74 26.25
C LEU A 140 -19.15 -17.37 27.31
N LEU A 141 -20.30 -16.83 26.90
CA LEU A 141 -21.41 -16.51 27.80
C LEU A 141 -21.92 -17.77 28.51
N LYS A 142 -22.19 -18.85 27.76
CA LYS A 142 -22.66 -20.13 28.35
C LYS A 142 -21.68 -20.74 29.36
N ALA A 143 -20.39 -20.76 29.04
CA ALA A 143 -19.37 -21.30 29.95
C ALA A 143 -19.27 -20.47 31.24
N ARG A 144 -19.38 -19.15 31.13
CA ARG A 144 -19.32 -18.24 32.28
C ARG A 144 -20.58 -18.29 33.15
N GLU A 145 -21.78 -18.29 32.55
CA GLU A 145 -23.04 -18.47 33.28
C GLU A 145 -23.00 -19.75 34.11
N ARG A 146 -22.51 -20.86 33.53
CA ARG A 146 -22.34 -22.12 34.24
C ARG A 146 -21.39 -21.99 35.43
N ARG A 147 -20.21 -21.36 35.26
CA ARG A 147 -19.27 -21.11 36.37
C ARG A 147 -19.93 -20.29 37.49
N GLN A 148 -20.60 -19.20 37.15
CA GLN A 148 -21.25 -18.32 38.11
C GLN A 148 -22.38 -19.03 38.87
N HIS A 149 -23.18 -19.85 38.19
CA HIS A 149 -24.19 -20.69 38.86
C HIS A 149 -23.55 -21.67 39.85
N ILE A 150 -22.45 -22.30 39.47
CA ILE A 150 -21.69 -23.21 40.35
C ILE A 150 -21.11 -22.45 41.55
N GLU A 151 -20.59 -21.23 41.36
CA GLU A 151 -20.07 -20.38 42.44
C GLU A 151 -21.17 -19.94 43.41
N SER A 152 -22.31 -19.45 42.90
CA SER A 152 -23.46 -19.09 43.73
C SER A 152 -23.98 -20.30 44.51
N LEU A 153 -24.10 -21.46 43.86
CA LEU A 153 -24.49 -22.71 44.51
C LEU A 153 -23.45 -23.12 45.59
N SER A 154 -22.16 -23.07 45.27
CA SER A 154 -21.09 -23.39 46.21
C SER A 154 -21.09 -22.46 47.41
N ARG A 155 -21.42 -21.17 47.23
CA ARG A 155 -21.54 -20.21 48.33
C ARG A 155 -22.74 -20.55 49.20
N TRP A 156 -23.91 -20.74 48.59
CA TRP A 156 -25.15 -21.11 49.29
C TRP A 156 -24.99 -22.33 50.19
N VAL A 157 -24.36 -23.41 49.69
CA VAL A 157 -24.09 -24.64 50.47
C VAL A 157 -23.23 -24.39 51.72
N ARG A 158 -22.36 -23.36 51.69
CA ARG A 158 -21.37 -23.09 52.73
C ARG A 158 -21.75 -21.97 53.69
N THR A 159 -22.75 -21.15 53.38
CA THR A 159 -23.18 -20.02 54.23
C THR A 159 -24.33 -20.38 55.17
N THR A 160 -24.28 -19.92 56.42
CA THR A 160 -25.35 -20.05 57.42
C THR A 160 -25.71 -18.68 58.00
N PRO A 161 -26.98 -18.23 57.94
CA PRO A 161 -28.13 -18.90 57.32
C PRO A 161 -28.03 -18.91 55.79
N PRO A 162 -28.59 -19.93 55.12
CA PRO A 162 -28.46 -20.08 53.67
C PRO A 162 -29.37 -19.10 52.92
N VAL A 163 -28.77 -18.14 52.20
CA VAL A 163 -29.49 -17.23 51.29
C VAL A 163 -28.94 -17.44 49.88
N PHE A 164 -29.82 -17.78 48.93
CA PHE A 164 -29.45 -17.94 47.52
C PHE A 164 -29.72 -16.64 46.78
N SER A 165 -28.67 -16.08 46.16
CA SER A 165 -28.80 -14.97 45.22
C SER A 165 -28.30 -15.41 43.85
N PRO A 166 -29.11 -15.30 42.79
CA PRO A 166 -28.64 -15.60 41.44
C PRO A 166 -27.50 -14.64 41.05
N PRO A 167 -26.57 -15.07 40.19
CA PRO A 167 -25.49 -14.21 39.74
C PRO A 167 -26.04 -13.00 38.95
N SER A 168 -25.54 -11.81 39.29
CA SER A 168 -25.71 -10.58 38.51
C SER A 168 -24.32 -10.20 38.01
N ASP A 169 -24.11 -10.16 36.70
CA ASP A 169 -22.82 -9.72 36.15
C ASP A 169 -22.98 -9.05 34.78
N ALA A 170 -22.36 -7.88 34.63
CA ALA A 170 -22.45 -6.98 33.47
C ALA A 170 -21.14 -6.91 32.65
N THR A 171 -20.08 -7.64 33.06
CA THR A 171 -18.70 -7.36 32.59
C THR A 171 -18.28 -8.00 31.26
N VAL A 172 -18.77 -9.20 30.88
CA VAL A 172 -18.52 -9.78 29.52
C VAL A 172 -19.40 -9.16 28.45
N PRO A 173 -20.69 -8.87 28.71
CA PRO A 173 -21.48 -8.06 27.79
C PRO A 173 -20.80 -6.75 27.45
N ALA A 174 -20.12 -6.09 28.40
CA ALA A 174 -19.45 -4.80 28.16
C ALA A 174 -18.32 -4.84 27.13
N THR A 175 -17.43 -5.84 27.15
CA THR A 175 -16.32 -5.94 26.17
C THR A 175 -16.79 -6.31 24.77
N PHE A 176 -17.83 -7.16 24.66
CA PHE A 176 -18.42 -7.49 23.36
C PHE A 176 -19.37 -6.39 22.87
N ALA A 177 -20.02 -5.65 23.77
CA ALA A 177 -20.75 -4.43 23.45
C ALA A 177 -19.80 -3.38 22.88
N GLN A 178 -18.60 -3.21 23.44
CA GLN A 178 -17.60 -2.29 22.90
C GLN A 178 -17.16 -2.66 21.47
N LEU A 179 -16.96 -3.95 21.18
CA LEU A 179 -16.66 -4.42 19.81
C LEU A 179 -17.86 -4.26 18.86
N SER A 180 -19.09 -4.47 19.35
CA SER A 180 -20.31 -4.19 18.59
C SER A 180 -20.47 -2.70 18.30
N GLU A 181 -20.18 -1.84 19.28
CA GLU A 181 -20.21 -0.38 19.13
C GLU A 181 -19.18 0.13 18.13
N ASP A 182 -18.00 -0.52 18.05
CA ASP A 182 -17.00 -0.21 17.03
C ASP A 182 -17.49 -0.60 15.62
N ALA A 183 -18.16 -1.74 15.46
CA ALA A 183 -18.82 -2.12 14.20
C ALA A 183 -19.97 -1.16 13.84
N ASP A 184 -20.77 -0.73 14.83
CA ASP A 184 -21.83 0.27 14.65
C ASP A 184 -21.28 1.65 14.31
N ARG A 185 -20.07 1.98 14.78
CA ARG A 185 -19.37 3.21 14.43
C ARG A 185 -18.87 3.15 13.00
N ALA A 186 -18.29 2.03 12.57
CA ALA A 186 -17.85 1.82 11.20
C ALA A 186 -19.03 1.90 10.20
N GLU A 187 -20.18 1.30 10.54
CA GLU A 187 -21.39 1.39 9.70
C GLU A 187 -21.92 2.83 9.60
N ARG A 188 -21.93 3.58 10.71
CA ARG A 188 -22.31 5.00 10.70
C ARG A 188 -21.36 5.85 9.86
N GLN A 189 -20.05 5.61 9.95
CA GLN A 189 -19.07 6.30 9.12
C GLN A 189 -19.27 6.01 7.62
N LEU A 190 -19.58 4.77 7.26
CA LEU A 190 -19.90 4.42 5.88
C LEU A 190 -21.16 5.14 5.38
N ALA A 191 -22.22 5.20 6.21
CA ALA A 191 -23.44 5.91 5.88
C ALA A 191 -23.20 7.43 5.72
N GLU A 192 -22.42 8.05 6.62
CA GLU A 192 -22.04 9.46 6.53
C GLU A 192 -21.23 9.77 5.26
N LEU A 193 -20.34 8.87 4.84
CA LEU A 193 -19.58 9.01 3.60
C LEU A 193 -20.51 8.93 2.38
N GLN A 194 -21.45 7.98 2.36
CA GLN A 194 -22.43 7.84 1.28
C GLN A 194 -23.36 9.05 1.18
N GLU A 195 -23.79 9.61 2.31
CA GLU A 195 -24.63 10.82 2.36
C GLU A 195 -23.86 12.03 1.81
N ARG A 196 -22.61 12.24 2.24
CA ARG A 196 -21.76 13.31 1.71
C ARG A 196 -21.50 13.18 0.22
N GLU A 197 -21.23 11.97 -0.27
CA GLU A 197 -21.04 11.76 -1.71
C GLU A 197 -22.33 12.02 -2.49
N ALA A 198 -23.50 11.70 -1.94
CA ALA A 198 -24.78 12.04 -2.56
C ALA A 198 -25.01 13.56 -2.59
N GLU A 199 -24.71 14.26 -1.51
CA GLU A 199 -24.80 15.73 -1.43
C GLU A 199 -23.84 16.42 -2.42
N GLU A 200 -22.59 15.95 -2.52
CA GLU A 200 -21.60 16.48 -3.47
C GLU A 200 -22.01 16.22 -4.93
N ARG A 201 -22.64 15.07 -5.23
CA ARG A 201 -23.21 14.78 -6.55
C ARG A 201 -24.37 15.73 -6.87
N GLU A 202 -25.32 15.90 -5.96
CA GLU A 202 -26.43 16.84 -6.15
C GLU A 202 -25.93 18.28 -6.33
N GLU A 203 -24.92 18.72 -5.56
CA GLU A 203 -24.36 20.05 -5.68
C GLU A 203 -23.64 20.26 -7.03
N ASN A 204 -22.90 19.26 -7.50
CA ASN A 204 -22.25 19.30 -8.80
C ASN A 204 -23.27 19.31 -9.95
N GLU A 205 -24.35 18.53 -9.87
CA GLU A 205 -25.44 18.55 -10.85
C GLU A 205 -26.12 19.92 -10.89
N ARG A 206 -26.37 20.55 -9.73
CA ARG A 206 -26.94 21.91 -9.66
C ARG A 206 -26.00 22.97 -10.24
N ARG A 207 -24.68 22.84 -10.06
CA ARG A 207 -23.68 23.78 -10.62
C ARG A 207 -23.52 23.64 -12.13
N VAL A 208 -23.70 22.44 -12.69
CA VAL A 208 -23.63 22.19 -14.14
C VAL A 208 -24.93 22.60 -14.85
N ALA A 209 -26.06 22.60 -14.14
CA ALA A 209 -27.36 23.02 -14.67
C ALA A 209 -27.62 24.54 -14.61
N SER A 210 -26.76 25.33 -13.94
CA SER A 210 -26.82 26.79 -13.84
C SER A 210 -25.87 27.49 -14.80
#